data_AF-A0A1I7VXX6-F1
#
_entry.id   AF-A0A1I7VXX6-F1
#
_cell.length_a   1.000
_cell.length_b   1.000
_cell.length_c   1.000
_cell.angle_alpha   90.00
_cell.angle_beta   90.00
_cell.angle_gamma   90.00
#
_symmetry.space_group_name_H-M   'P 1'
#
loop_
_entity.id
_entity.type
_entity.pdbx_description
1 polymer ?
#
loop_
_entity_poly.entity_id
_entity_poly.type
_entity_poly.pdbx_seq_one_letter_code
_entity_poly.pdbx_strand_id
1 'polypeptide(L)'
;MVRNHTTLTLTIWWYLLLQHVAAFYHISPEKPISLSMEACSYERQLLNDNVVVLFPETLRSCGSFHTSKRQDDYDNDLKRVTSLVPTVQIIWHEMGNPNTCELEYKGYQKNYRISPDLGYYIGCQKALSQYRSQLAIRKTPIWNTSNANCPLKSLPKNYEGYLACDFMQGKWYEILFKSTIRYEPISFLIHYRIRLDSHVHYVSLIANRTVEDWMSDTFILIPSRAVHEVCYQDVRNAETEIDFSQAHYDGNKDDRDGPSGRSSDEVLESRT
;
A
#
# COMPACT_ATOMS: atom_id res chain seq x y z
N MET A 1 32.28 -13.16 54.68
CA MET A 1 31.50 -12.11 53.98
C MET A 1 32.27 -11.70 52.73
N VAL A 2 32.15 -12.46 51.64
CA VAL A 2 32.66 -12.09 50.30
C VAL A 2 31.59 -12.52 49.29
N ARG A 3 31.32 -11.59 48.38
CA ARG A 3 30.04 -11.34 47.70
C ARG A 3 29.96 -12.15 46.40
N ASN A 4 28.93 -12.98 46.27
CA ASN A 4 28.51 -13.64 45.02
C ASN A 4 27.98 -12.59 44.02
N HIS A 5 28.88 -11.89 43.33
CA HIS A 5 28.51 -10.83 42.36
C HIS A 5 28.89 -11.15 40.91
N THR A 6 29.59 -12.25 40.65
CA THR A 6 30.06 -12.62 39.32
C THR A 6 29.08 -13.49 38.53
N THR A 7 28.16 -14.19 39.19
CA THR A 7 27.16 -15.04 38.51
C THR A 7 25.91 -14.29 38.08
N LEU A 8 25.60 -13.15 38.71
CA LEU A 8 24.40 -12.36 38.39
C LEU A 8 24.57 -11.48 37.14
N THR A 9 25.80 -11.07 36.81
CA THR A 9 26.10 -10.19 35.67
C THR A 9 26.17 -10.94 34.34
N LEU A 10 26.58 -12.21 34.36
CA LEU A 10 26.66 -13.07 33.16
C LEU A 10 25.28 -13.50 32.64
N THR A 11 24.30 -13.71 33.52
CA THR A 11 22.93 -14.07 33.11
C THR A 11 22.17 -12.87 32.53
N ILE A 12 22.42 -11.65 33.02
CA ILE A 12 21.84 -10.41 32.47
C ILE A 12 22.37 -10.13 31.06
N TRP A 13 23.65 -10.43 30.79
CA TRP A 13 24.24 -10.29 29.46
C TRP A 13 23.64 -11.29 28.44
N TRP A 14 23.37 -12.54 28.86
CA TRP A 14 22.66 -13.50 28.01
C TRP A 14 21.21 -13.10 27.72
N TYR A 15 20.50 -12.53 28.71
CA TYR A 15 19.14 -12.01 28.49
C TYR A 15 19.10 -10.78 27.57
N LEU A 16 20.12 -9.92 27.61
CA LEU A 16 20.24 -8.77 26.70
C LEU A 16 20.65 -9.20 25.28
N LEU A 17 21.52 -10.21 25.13
CA LEU A 17 21.90 -10.75 23.82
C LEU A 17 20.76 -11.51 23.11
N LEU A 18 19.84 -12.11 23.86
CA LEU A 18 18.65 -12.80 23.31
C LEU A 18 17.50 -11.85 22.92
N GLN A 19 17.60 -10.55 23.20
CA GLN A 19 16.59 -9.55 22.80
C GLN A 19 16.84 -8.93 21.42
N HIS A 20 17.92 -9.30 20.72
CA HIS A 20 18.18 -8.86 19.34
C HIS A 20 17.75 -9.89 18.30
N VAL A 21 16.56 -10.48 18.48
CA VAL A 21 15.81 -10.96 17.32
C VAL A 21 15.30 -9.71 16.63
N ALA A 22 16.08 -9.21 15.67
CA ALA A 22 15.73 -8.06 14.85
C ALA A 22 14.30 -8.23 14.34
N ALA A 23 13.48 -7.23 14.58
CA ALA A 23 12.08 -7.26 14.21
C ALA A 23 12.01 -7.27 12.68
N PHE A 24 11.70 -8.44 12.11
CA PHE A 24 11.32 -8.55 10.70
C PHE A 24 10.31 -7.45 10.38
N TYR A 25 10.49 -6.76 9.26
CA TYR A 25 9.58 -5.70 8.83
C TYR A 25 8.14 -6.24 8.82
N HIS A 26 7.34 -5.77 9.79
CA HIS A 26 6.01 -6.30 10.04
C HIS A 26 4.96 -5.23 9.76
N ILE A 27 4.20 -5.44 8.69
CA ILE A 27 3.07 -4.57 8.35
C ILE A 27 1.88 -4.97 9.22
N SER A 28 1.50 -4.09 10.14
CA SER A 28 0.33 -4.31 11.00
C SER A 28 -0.97 -4.32 10.19
N PRO A 29 -1.95 -5.20 10.49
CA PRO A 29 -3.26 -5.18 9.84
C PRO A 29 -3.99 -3.85 10.04
N GLU A 30 -4.85 -3.51 9.07
CA GLU A 30 -5.67 -2.30 9.14
C GLU A 30 -6.77 -2.46 10.20
N LYS A 31 -6.95 -1.43 11.03
CA LYS A 31 -7.92 -1.44 12.14
C LYS A 31 -8.99 -0.38 11.93
N PRO A 32 -10.27 -0.68 12.24
CA PRO A 32 -11.30 0.34 12.28
C PRO A 32 -11.09 1.24 13.50
N ILE A 33 -11.19 2.55 13.29
CA ILE A 33 -11.10 3.58 14.33
C ILE A 33 -12.51 4.02 14.75
N SER A 34 -13.37 4.30 13.77
CA SER A 34 -14.74 4.72 14.02
C SER A 34 -15.68 4.28 12.90
N LEU A 35 -16.96 4.20 13.25
CA LEU A 35 -18.07 4.03 12.33
C LEU A 35 -18.97 5.27 12.45
N SER A 36 -19.21 5.94 11.34
CA SER A 36 -20.21 7.01 11.22
C SER A 36 -21.39 6.52 10.41
N MET A 37 -22.60 6.90 10.82
CA MET A 37 -23.83 6.65 10.08
C MET A 37 -24.52 7.98 9.79
N GLU A 38 -24.88 8.19 8.54
CA GLU A 38 -25.48 9.43 8.04
C GLU A 38 -26.68 9.11 7.15
N ALA A 39 -27.68 10.00 7.11
CA ALA A 39 -28.76 9.88 6.15
C ALA A 39 -28.26 10.21 4.74
N CYS A 40 -28.50 9.30 3.80
CA CYS A 40 -28.00 9.42 2.42
C CYS A 40 -29.10 9.54 1.37
N SER A 41 -30.35 9.29 1.73
CA SER A 41 -31.49 9.60 0.88
C SER A 41 -31.80 11.10 0.97
N TYR A 42 -31.00 11.96 0.32
CA TYR A 42 -31.47 13.17 -0.37
C TYR A 42 -30.29 13.92 -1.01
N GLU A 43 -30.20 13.90 -2.33
CA GLU A 43 -29.53 14.97 -3.06
C GLU A 43 -30.47 16.19 -2.99
N ARG A 44 -30.15 17.17 -2.15
CA ARG A 44 -30.76 18.52 -2.20
C ARG A 44 -30.25 19.24 -3.45
N GLN A 45 -30.52 18.73 -4.64
CA GLN A 45 -30.45 19.58 -5.83
C GLN A 45 -31.70 20.45 -5.79
N LEU A 46 -31.49 21.69 -5.35
CA LEU A 46 -32.40 22.80 -5.61
C LEU A 46 -32.49 22.96 -7.13
N LEU A 47 -33.41 22.23 -7.75
CA LEU A 47 -33.98 22.66 -9.02
C LEU A 47 -34.66 23.99 -8.74
N ASN A 48 -34.16 25.05 -9.36
CA ASN A 48 -34.59 26.46 -9.31
C ASN A 48 -35.89 26.75 -8.53
N ASP A 49 -35.80 27.70 -7.61
CA ASP A 49 -36.85 28.40 -6.88
C ASP A 49 -38.26 27.79 -7.00
N ASN A 50 -38.61 26.97 -6.01
CA ASN A 50 -39.98 26.59 -5.58
C ASN A 50 -40.46 25.15 -5.86
N VAL A 51 -39.62 24.22 -6.34
CA VAL A 51 -40.03 22.80 -6.43
C VAL A 51 -39.03 21.88 -5.74
N VAL A 52 -39.36 21.45 -4.52
CA VAL A 52 -38.71 20.32 -3.85
C VAL A 52 -39.44 19.05 -4.28
N VAL A 53 -38.81 18.23 -5.12
CA VAL A 53 -39.37 16.92 -5.51
C VAL A 53 -39.13 15.93 -4.38
N LEU A 54 -40.02 15.93 -3.39
CA LEU A 54 -40.08 14.92 -2.33
C LEU A 54 -40.54 13.59 -2.92
N PHE A 55 -39.60 12.77 -3.40
CA PHE A 55 -39.86 11.34 -3.54
C PHE A 55 -39.91 10.77 -2.12
N PRO A 56 -41.02 10.16 -1.67
CA PRO A 56 -41.11 9.52 -0.37
C PRO A 56 -40.36 8.19 -0.44
N GLU A 57 -39.04 8.25 -0.57
CA GLU A 57 -38.20 7.10 -0.31
C GLU A 57 -38.00 7.01 1.21
N THR A 58 -38.20 5.81 1.76
CA THR A 58 -37.83 5.48 3.14
C THR A 58 -36.41 5.99 3.42
N LEU A 59 -36.22 6.72 4.53
CA LEU A 59 -34.92 7.27 4.93
C LEU A 59 -33.84 6.17 4.86
N ARG A 60 -32.87 6.33 3.95
CA ARG A 60 -31.74 5.40 3.83
C ARG A 60 -30.55 5.97 4.61
N SER A 61 -29.88 5.10 5.36
CA SER A 61 -28.65 5.44 6.07
C SER A 61 -27.45 4.86 5.33
N CYS A 62 -26.40 5.66 5.10
CA CYS A 62 -25.08 5.11 4.78
C CYS A 62 -24.25 4.97 6.02
N GLY A 63 -23.32 4.02 5.99
CA GLY A 63 -22.23 3.92 6.94
C GLY A 63 -20.90 4.33 6.31
N SER A 64 -19.98 4.80 7.12
CA SER A 64 -18.59 4.95 6.73
C SER A 64 -17.66 4.52 7.87
N PHE A 65 -16.68 3.69 7.53
CA PHE A 65 -15.62 3.27 8.43
C PHE A 65 -14.40 4.14 8.23
N HIS A 66 -13.93 4.76 9.31
CA HIS A 66 -12.62 5.38 9.36
C HIS A 66 -11.59 4.39 9.89
N THR A 67 -10.42 4.30 9.27
CA THR A 67 -9.43 3.25 9.56
C THR A 67 -8.03 3.80 9.82
N SER A 68 -7.18 2.93 10.37
CA SER A 68 -5.81 3.26 10.77
C SER A 68 -4.80 3.37 9.63
N LYS A 69 -5.16 3.03 8.39
CA LYS A 69 -4.25 3.05 7.23
C LYS A 69 -4.84 3.89 6.09
N ARG A 70 -3.96 4.62 5.41
CA ARG A 70 -4.27 5.51 4.28
C ARG A 70 -3.25 5.34 3.15
N GLN A 71 -3.50 5.99 2.01
CA GLN A 71 -2.64 5.88 0.83
C GLN A 71 -1.17 6.19 1.12
N ASP A 72 -0.85 7.20 1.94
CA ASP A 72 0.53 7.51 2.33
C ASP A 72 1.23 6.33 3.02
N ASP A 73 0.50 5.55 3.83
CA ASP A 73 1.05 4.37 4.50
C ASP A 73 1.27 3.24 3.48
N TYR A 74 0.42 3.14 2.45
CA TYR A 74 0.59 2.15 1.38
C TYR A 74 1.88 2.44 0.62
N ASP A 75 2.10 3.69 0.23
CA ASP A 75 3.28 4.10 -0.53
C ASP A 75 4.57 3.94 0.30
N ASN A 76 4.49 4.08 1.62
CA ASN A 76 5.62 3.82 2.53
C ASN A 76 5.88 2.32 2.72
N ASP A 77 4.83 1.52 2.91
CA ASP A 77 4.93 0.07 3.02
C ASP A 77 5.48 -0.54 1.72
N LEU A 78 5.05 -0.03 0.56
CA LEU A 78 5.47 -0.48 -0.77
C LEU A 78 6.98 -0.33 -1.01
N LYS A 79 7.64 0.64 -0.37
CA LYS A 79 9.11 0.83 -0.49
C LYS A 79 9.93 -0.29 0.15
N ARG A 80 9.30 -1.10 1.01
CA ARG A 80 9.98 -2.11 1.84
C ARG A 80 9.60 -3.55 1.45
N VAL A 81 8.72 -3.71 0.46
CA VAL A 81 8.17 -5.00 0.02
C VAL A 81 8.20 -5.09 -1.50
N THR A 82 8.35 -6.30 -2.04
CA THR A 82 8.28 -6.57 -3.50
C THR A 82 6.83 -6.69 -3.97
N SER A 83 5.94 -7.14 -3.08
CA SER A 83 4.53 -7.31 -3.33
C SER A 83 3.74 -6.86 -2.10
N LEU A 84 2.63 -6.15 -2.34
CA LEU A 84 1.72 -5.67 -1.30
C LEU A 84 0.28 -5.81 -1.79
N VAL A 85 -0.46 -6.75 -1.22
CA VAL A 85 -1.86 -7.00 -1.53
C VAL A 85 -2.70 -6.82 -0.26
N PRO A 86 -3.19 -5.59 -0.03
CA PRO A 86 -4.07 -5.33 1.09
C PRO A 86 -5.53 -5.48 0.72
N THR A 87 -6.28 -6.11 1.61
CA THR A 87 -7.72 -6.37 1.47
C THR A 87 -8.44 -6.02 2.76
N VAL A 88 -9.56 -5.33 2.63
CA VAL A 88 -10.51 -5.08 3.72
C VAL A 88 -11.84 -5.67 3.32
N GLN A 89 -12.43 -6.47 4.21
CA GLN A 89 -13.74 -7.09 4.03
C GLN A 89 -14.66 -6.56 5.14
N ILE A 90 -15.79 -5.99 4.74
CA ILE A 90 -16.81 -5.46 5.64
C ILE A 90 -18.07 -6.28 5.42
N ILE A 91 -18.54 -6.90 6.48
CA ILE A 91 -19.69 -7.79 6.49
C ILE A 91 -20.71 -7.22 7.46
N TRP A 92 -21.97 -7.16 7.08
CA TRP A 92 -23.04 -6.86 8.02
C TRP A 92 -24.31 -7.62 7.71
N HIS A 93 -25.09 -7.89 8.74
CA HIS A 93 -26.42 -8.46 8.61
C HIS A 93 -27.33 -7.96 9.72
N GLU A 94 -28.63 -7.96 9.44
CA GLU A 94 -29.65 -7.70 10.44
C GLU A 94 -29.73 -8.90 11.40
N MET A 95 -29.84 -8.63 12.71
CA MET A 95 -30.03 -9.68 13.71
C MET A 95 -31.35 -10.43 13.48
N GLY A 96 -31.28 -11.74 13.32
CA GLY A 96 -32.44 -12.59 13.03
C GLY A 96 -32.77 -12.77 11.54
N ASN A 97 -32.04 -12.08 10.64
CA ASN A 97 -32.14 -12.26 9.20
C ASN A 97 -30.98 -13.17 8.72
N PRO A 98 -31.23 -14.21 7.90
CA PRO A 98 -30.16 -15.05 7.37
C PRO A 98 -29.36 -14.36 6.26
N ASN A 99 -29.88 -13.30 5.66
CA ASN A 99 -29.22 -12.61 4.56
C ASN A 99 -28.12 -11.69 5.09
N THR A 100 -26.96 -11.75 4.45
CA THR A 100 -25.77 -11.00 4.83
C THR A 100 -25.29 -10.17 3.64
N CYS A 101 -24.90 -8.93 3.90
CA CYS A 101 -24.18 -8.12 2.94
C CYS A 101 -22.69 -8.23 3.19
N GLU A 102 -21.94 -8.47 2.11
CA GLU A 102 -20.49 -8.60 2.14
C GLU A 102 -19.89 -7.72 1.04
N LEU A 103 -18.97 -6.84 1.45
CA LEU A 103 -18.20 -5.99 0.55
C LEU A 103 -16.71 -6.21 0.79
N GLU A 104 -15.95 -6.31 -0.30
CA GLU A 104 -14.50 -6.39 -0.26
C GLU A 104 -13.89 -5.18 -0.95
N TYR A 105 -12.84 -4.64 -0.36
CA TYR A 105 -12.14 -3.45 -0.81
C TYR A 105 -10.63 -3.69 -0.90
N LYS A 106 -9.97 -2.89 -1.74
CA LYS A 106 -8.53 -2.60 -1.63
C LYS A 106 -8.30 -1.90 -0.29
N GLY A 107 -7.27 -2.33 0.45
CA GLY A 107 -6.92 -1.70 1.73
C GLY A 107 -6.43 -0.26 1.58
N TYR A 108 -6.08 0.38 2.70
CA TYR A 108 -5.42 1.69 2.75
C TYR A 108 -6.26 2.87 2.21
N GLN A 109 -7.60 2.77 2.27
CA GLN A 109 -8.48 3.84 1.77
C GLN A 109 -8.73 4.96 2.77
N LYS A 110 -8.32 4.80 4.05
CA LYS A 110 -8.68 5.66 5.20
C LYS A 110 -10.17 5.68 5.55
N ASN A 111 -11.03 5.73 4.53
CA ASN A 111 -12.47 5.81 4.64
C ASN A 111 -13.14 4.80 3.71
N TYR A 112 -13.91 3.87 4.28
CA TYR A 112 -14.71 2.89 3.55
C TYR A 112 -16.17 3.25 3.68
N ARG A 113 -16.81 3.69 2.59
CA ARG A 113 -18.26 3.90 2.55
C ARG A 113 -18.96 2.58 2.27
N ILE A 114 -19.95 2.29 3.09
CA ILE A 114 -20.82 1.12 3.01
C ILE A 114 -22.27 1.57 2.91
N SER A 115 -23.08 0.82 2.16
CA SER A 115 -24.55 0.95 2.10
C SER A 115 -25.12 2.35 1.77
N PRO A 116 -26.29 2.41 1.16
CA PRO A 116 -26.54 1.91 -0.18
C PRO A 116 -25.79 2.71 -1.25
N ASP A 117 -25.17 3.83 -0.87
CA ASP A 117 -24.50 4.72 -1.81
C ASP A 117 -23.05 4.30 -2.07
N LEU A 118 -22.90 3.21 -2.81
CA LEU A 118 -21.63 2.87 -3.45
C LEU A 118 -21.29 3.85 -4.61
N GLY A 119 -22.22 4.75 -4.97
CA GLY A 119 -22.02 5.77 -6.00
C GLY A 119 -20.95 6.81 -5.64
N TYR A 120 -20.57 6.92 -4.37
CA TYR A 120 -19.39 7.67 -3.97
C TYR A 120 -18.11 7.26 -4.74
N TYR A 121 -17.98 5.97 -5.10
CA TYR A 121 -16.83 5.46 -5.81
C TYR A 121 -16.91 5.74 -7.32
N ILE A 122 -16.55 6.97 -7.71
CA ILE A 122 -16.59 7.46 -9.11
C ILE A 122 -15.89 6.48 -10.07
N GLY A 123 -14.73 5.94 -9.68
CA GLY A 123 -13.99 4.95 -10.48
C GLY A 123 -14.74 3.64 -10.73
N CYS A 124 -15.73 3.30 -9.90
CA CYS A 124 -16.53 2.09 -10.00
C CYS A 124 -17.90 2.30 -10.67
N GLN A 125 -18.31 3.55 -10.97
CA GLN A 125 -19.68 3.90 -11.37
C GLN A 125 -20.26 3.10 -12.54
N LYS A 126 -19.45 2.89 -13.59
CA LYS A 126 -19.85 2.08 -14.75
C LYS A 126 -20.12 0.62 -14.36
N ALA A 127 -19.20 0.02 -13.61
CA ALA A 127 -19.32 -1.36 -13.15
C ALA A 127 -20.48 -1.52 -12.16
N LEU A 128 -20.67 -0.58 -11.24
CA LEU A 128 -21.78 -0.55 -10.28
C LEU A 128 -23.14 -0.46 -10.96
N SER A 129 -23.24 0.34 -12.02
CA SER A 129 -24.48 0.48 -12.79
C SER A 129 -24.82 -0.81 -13.55
N GLN A 130 -23.82 -1.46 -14.17
CA GLN A 130 -24.00 -2.76 -14.82
C GLN A 130 -24.38 -3.86 -13.82
N TYR A 131 -23.69 -3.91 -12.68
CA TYR A 131 -23.96 -4.82 -11.57
C TYR A 131 -25.42 -4.70 -11.09
N ARG A 132 -25.89 -3.48 -10.78
CA ARG A 132 -27.28 -3.23 -10.35
C ARG A 132 -28.30 -3.64 -11.42
N SER A 133 -28.02 -3.35 -12.69
CA SER A 133 -28.89 -3.74 -13.80
C SER A 133 -29.02 -5.27 -13.91
N GLN A 134 -27.91 -6.01 -13.75
CA GLN A 134 -27.91 -7.47 -13.80
C GLN A 134 -28.66 -8.10 -12.60
N LEU A 135 -28.50 -7.52 -11.41
CA LEU A 135 -29.25 -7.92 -10.22
C LEU A 135 -30.76 -7.69 -10.38
N ALA A 136 -31.16 -6.56 -10.97
CA ALA A 136 -32.57 -6.23 -11.19
C ALA A 136 -33.29 -7.27 -12.08
N ILE A 137 -32.56 -7.86 -13.03
CA ILE A 137 -33.07 -8.95 -13.90
C ILE A 137 -32.75 -10.35 -13.35
N ARG A 138 -32.35 -10.47 -12.07
CA ARG A 138 -32.01 -11.72 -11.37
C ARG A 138 -30.96 -12.58 -12.07
N LYS A 139 -30.02 -11.95 -12.78
CA LYS A 139 -28.83 -12.63 -13.33
C LYS A 139 -27.70 -12.59 -12.32
N THR A 140 -26.83 -13.59 -12.37
CA THR A 140 -25.55 -13.57 -11.64
C THR A 140 -24.71 -12.40 -12.15
N PRO A 141 -24.38 -11.42 -11.30
CA PRO A 141 -23.70 -10.23 -11.75
C PRO A 141 -22.24 -10.53 -12.08
N ILE A 142 -21.75 -9.97 -13.18
CA ILE A 142 -20.34 -9.98 -13.57
C ILE A 142 -19.71 -8.72 -13.00
N TRP A 143 -18.91 -8.88 -11.96
CA TRP A 143 -18.17 -7.79 -11.36
C TRP A 143 -16.76 -7.71 -11.97
N ASN A 144 -16.53 -6.70 -12.82
CA ASN A 144 -15.24 -6.47 -13.47
C ASN A 144 -14.58 -5.20 -12.93
N THR A 145 -13.49 -5.37 -12.18
CA THR A 145 -12.69 -4.29 -11.59
C THR A 145 -11.48 -3.95 -12.46
N SER A 146 -11.68 -3.77 -13.77
CA SER A 146 -10.59 -3.36 -14.67
C SER A 146 -10.03 -1.96 -14.35
N ASN A 147 -10.81 -1.11 -13.67
CA ASN A 147 -10.37 0.23 -13.29
C ASN A 147 -9.48 0.18 -12.04
N ALA A 148 -8.23 0.63 -12.18
CA ALA A 148 -7.28 0.76 -11.07
C ALA A 148 -7.81 1.65 -9.93
N ASN A 149 -8.58 2.69 -10.26
CA ASN A 149 -9.13 3.66 -9.32
C ASN A 149 -10.41 3.18 -8.59
N CYS A 150 -10.90 1.98 -8.90
CA CYS A 150 -12.02 1.39 -8.17
C CYS A 150 -11.50 0.65 -6.94
N PRO A 151 -11.85 1.08 -5.70
CA PRO A 151 -11.41 0.41 -4.49
C PRO A 151 -12.21 -0.86 -4.18
N LEU A 152 -13.39 -1.05 -4.77
CA LEU A 152 -14.23 -2.24 -4.55
C LEU A 152 -13.65 -3.46 -5.31
N LYS A 153 -13.42 -4.57 -4.60
CA LYS A 153 -12.96 -5.86 -5.13
C LYS A 153 -14.10 -6.83 -5.37
N SER A 154 -15.07 -6.90 -4.47
CA SER A 154 -16.24 -7.77 -4.61
C SER A 154 -17.49 -7.17 -3.99
N LEU A 155 -18.65 -7.59 -4.50
CA LEU A 155 -19.99 -7.17 -4.12
C LEU A 155 -20.88 -8.40 -3.91
N PRO A 156 -22.05 -8.26 -3.26
CA PRO A 156 -23.00 -9.36 -3.11
C PRO A 156 -23.36 -10.01 -4.45
N LYS A 157 -23.32 -11.33 -4.50
CA LYS A 157 -23.50 -12.09 -5.76
C LYS A 157 -24.96 -12.34 -6.12
N ASN A 158 -25.88 -12.10 -5.17
CA ASN A 158 -27.31 -12.33 -5.33
C ASN A 158 -28.11 -11.10 -4.89
N TYR A 159 -29.39 -11.10 -5.24
CA TYR A 159 -30.27 -9.96 -4.98
C TYR A 159 -30.58 -9.82 -3.48
N GLU A 160 -30.70 -10.94 -2.77
CA GLU A 160 -30.97 -11.00 -1.34
C GLU A 160 -29.83 -10.40 -0.51
N GLY A 161 -28.58 -10.71 -0.86
CA GLY A 161 -27.39 -10.12 -0.23
C GLY A 161 -27.23 -8.64 -0.55
N TYR A 162 -27.63 -8.22 -1.76
CA TYR A 162 -27.67 -6.79 -2.12
C TYR A 162 -28.72 -6.02 -1.31
N LEU A 163 -29.92 -6.58 -1.12
CA LEU A 163 -30.96 -5.97 -0.29
C LEU A 163 -30.58 -5.94 1.20
N ALA A 164 -29.84 -6.94 1.67
CA ALA A 164 -29.31 -6.96 3.04
C ALA A 164 -28.30 -5.83 3.31
N CYS A 165 -27.80 -5.17 2.26
CA CYS A 165 -26.90 -4.04 2.43
C CYS A 165 -27.62 -2.82 3.01
N ASP A 166 -28.93 -2.66 2.83
CA ASP A 166 -29.67 -1.48 3.28
C ASP A 166 -29.83 -1.44 4.81
N PHE A 167 -29.45 -0.32 5.42
CA PHE A 167 -29.70 -0.05 6.84
C PHE A 167 -31.12 0.50 7.04
N MET A 168 -31.96 -0.29 7.69
CA MET A 168 -33.35 0.03 8.00
C MET A 168 -33.50 0.58 9.42
N GLN A 169 -34.39 1.56 9.59
CA GLN A 169 -34.67 2.16 10.87
C GLN A 169 -35.28 1.14 11.86
N GLY A 170 -34.82 1.18 13.11
CA GLY A 170 -35.35 0.34 14.19
C GLY A 170 -34.86 -1.12 14.16
N LYS A 171 -33.86 -1.42 13.33
CA LYS A 171 -33.24 -2.75 13.24
C LYS A 171 -31.86 -2.77 13.88
N TRP A 172 -31.51 -3.91 14.45
CA TRP A 172 -30.17 -4.17 15.00
C TRP A 172 -29.32 -4.89 13.97
N TYR A 173 -28.06 -4.48 13.85
CA TYR A 173 -27.12 -5.04 12.90
C TYR A 173 -25.86 -5.52 13.61
N GLU A 174 -25.38 -6.69 13.22
CA GLU A 174 -24.02 -7.12 13.50
C GLU A 174 -23.12 -6.72 12.34
N ILE A 175 -22.01 -6.04 12.62
CA ILE A 175 -21.07 -5.55 11.62
C ILE A 175 -19.67 -6.06 11.96
N LEU A 176 -19.04 -6.72 11.01
CA LEU A 176 -17.69 -7.26 11.12
C LEU A 176 -16.75 -6.55 10.14
N PHE A 177 -15.62 -6.06 10.67
CA PHE A 177 -14.52 -5.53 9.89
C PHE A 177 -13.35 -6.51 9.94
N LYS A 178 -12.93 -7.01 8.77
CA LYS A 178 -11.78 -7.92 8.63
C LYS A 178 -10.76 -7.28 7.71
N SER A 179 -9.49 -7.27 8.13
CA SER A 179 -8.37 -6.81 7.30
C SER A 179 -7.35 -7.91 7.12
N THR A 180 -6.76 -7.99 5.94
CA THR A 180 -5.65 -8.89 5.62
C THR A 180 -4.69 -8.18 4.70
N ILE A 181 -3.40 -8.24 5.02
CA ILE A 181 -2.33 -7.70 4.19
C ILE A 181 -1.40 -8.85 3.87
N ARG A 182 -1.31 -9.22 2.59
CA ARG A 182 -0.32 -10.17 2.10
C ARG A 182 0.83 -9.38 1.51
N TYR A 183 2.05 -9.64 1.96
CA TYR A 183 3.23 -8.94 1.47
C TYR A 183 4.45 -9.85 1.45
N GLU A 184 5.40 -9.50 0.59
CA GLU A 184 6.69 -10.18 0.48
C GLU A 184 7.81 -9.16 0.75
N PRO A 185 8.62 -9.34 1.80
CA PRO A 185 9.64 -8.37 2.18
C PRO A 185 10.82 -8.39 1.20
N ILE A 186 11.42 -7.22 0.96
CA ILE A 186 12.65 -7.14 0.16
C ILE A 186 13.81 -7.75 0.94
N SER A 187 14.57 -8.63 0.29
CA SER A 187 15.75 -9.30 0.86
C SER A 187 16.99 -9.07 0.00
N PHE A 188 18.12 -8.80 0.64
CA PHE A 188 19.40 -8.54 -0.04
C PHE A 188 20.44 -9.58 0.36
N LEU A 189 21.21 -10.03 -0.63
CA LEU A 189 22.47 -10.74 -0.44
C LEU A 189 23.61 -9.74 -0.49
N ILE A 190 24.29 -9.54 0.63
CA ILE A 190 25.38 -8.57 0.72
C ILE A 190 26.69 -9.32 0.87
N HIS A 191 27.64 -9.02 -0.01
CA HIS A 191 28.98 -9.58 -0.03
C HIS A 191 30.03 -8.52 0.27
N TYR A 192 30.97 -8.87 1.14
CA TYR A 192 32.18 -8.11 1.38
C TYR A 192 33.29 -8.65 0.49
N ARG A 193 33.99 -7.77 -0.23
CA ARG A 193 35.04 -8.14 -1.17
C ARG A 193 36.34 -7.39 -0.94
N ILE A 194 37.39 -8.20 -1.02
CA ILE A 194 38.84 -7.98 -1.08
C ILE A 194 39.42 -7.67 -2.46
N ARG A 195 39.54 -6.43 -2.97
CA ARG A 195 40.13 -6.22 -4.31
C ARG A 195 41.53 -5.63 -4.26
N LEU A 196 42.48 -6.29 -4.91
CA LEU A 196 43.81 -5.76 -5.20
C LEU A 196 43.94 -5.64 -6.72
N ASP A 197 44.14 -4.42 -7.20
CA ASP A 197 44.14 -4.08 -8.63
C ASP A 197 42.87 -4.59 -9.34
N SER A 198 42.99 -5.54 -10.28
CA SER A 198 41.88 -6.15 -11.03
C SER A 198 41.42 -7.50 -10.47
N HIS A 199 42.02 -8.00 -9.38
CA HIS A 199 41.75 -9.34 -8.85
C HIS A 199 41.00 -9.29 -7.52
N VAL A 200 39.98 -10.14 -7.38
CA VAL A 200 39.23 -10.32 -6.13
C VAL A 200 39.90 -11.42 -5.31
N HIS A 201 40.59 -11.02 -4.25
CA HIS A 201 41.33 -11.91 -3.35
C HIS A 201 40.46 -12.52 -2.26
N TYR A 202 39.34 -11.88 -1.93
CA TYR A 202 38.48 -12.32 -0.85
C TYR A 202 37.03 -11.98 -1.15
N VAL A 203 36.14 -12.92 -0.85
CA VAL A 203 34.69 -12.71 -0.87
C VAL A 203 34.10 -13.39 0.36
N SER A 204 33.28 -12.67 1.11
CA SER A 204 32.46 -13.23 2.19
C SER A 204 31.03 -12.76 2.05
N LEU A 205 30.08 -13.65 2.27
CA LEU A 205 28.70 -13.25 2.51
C LEU A 205 28.64 -12.57 3.88
N ILE A 206 28.16 -11.32 3.91
CA ILE A 206 27.94 -10.55 5.13
C ILE A 206 26.55 -10.87 5.68
N ALA A 207 25.53 -10.79 4.83
CA ALA A 207 24.15 -10.96 5.22
C ALA A 207 23.29 -11.47 4.05
N ASN A 208 22.30 -12.30 4.40
CA ASN A 208 21.14 -12.64 3.57
C ASN A 208 19.88 -12.26 4.35
N ARG A 209 19.57 -10.96 4.39
CA ARG A 209 18.57 -10.37 5.31
C ARG A 209 17.86 -9.17 4.69
N THR A 210 16.88 -8.62 5.41
CA THR A 210 16.14 -7.42 4.98
C THR A 210 17.00 -6.16 5.10
N VAL A 211 16.58 -5.06 4.46
CA VAL A 211 17.30 -3.76 4.51
C VAL A 211 17.49 -3.25 5.93
N GLU A 212 16.45 -3.38 6.75
CA GLU A 212 16.42 -2.85 8.11
C GLU A 212 17.39 -3.60 9.04
N ASP A 213 17.49 -4.92 8.84
CA ASP A 213 18.48 -5.75 9.54
C ASP A 213 19.91 -5.31 9.18
N TRP A 214 20.21 -5.08 7.90
CA TRP A 214 21.54 -4.65 7.49
C TRP A 214 21.92 -3.25 8.03
N MET A 215 21.01 -2.29 7.99
CA MET A 215 21.27 -0.92 8.45
C MET A 215 21.65 -0.83 9.94
N SER A 216 21.34 -1.88 10.70
CA SER A 216 21.64 -1.98 12.13
C SER A 216 22.74 -2.99 12.47
N ASP A 217 23.21 -3.78 11.49
CA ASP A 217 24.19 -4.83 11.72
C ASP A 217 25.63 -4.31 11.60
N THR A 218 26.56 -5.01 12.25
CA THR A 218 27.99 -4.73 12.20
C THR A 218 28.71 -5.96 11.67
N PHE A 219 29.68 -5.76 10.77
CA PHE A 219 30.49 -6.85 10.25
C PHE A 219 31.97 -6.54 10.41
N ILE A 220 32.76 -7.60 10.49
CA ILE A 220 34.20 -7.50 10.75
C ILE A 220 34.92 -7.21 9.43
N LEU A 221 35.72 -6.14 9.43
CA LEU A 221 36.65 -5.84 8.34
C LEU A 221 37.95 -6.62 8.53
N ILE A 222 38.48 -7.19 7.45
CA ILE A 222 39.78 -7.87 7.48
C ILE A 222 40.88 -6.82 7.27
N PRO A 223 41.91 -6.75 8.13
CA PRO A 223 43.01 -5.80 7.94
C PRO A 223 43.72 -6.03 6.60
N SER A 224 43.58 -5.08 5.67
CA SER A 224 44.21 -5.13 4.35
C SER A 224 44.39 -3.73 3.77
N ARG A 225 45.46 -3.52 3.01
CA ARG A 225 45.74 -2.27 2.27
C ARG A 225 45.06 -2.21 0.90
N ALA A 226 44.39 -3.30 0.49
CA ALA A 226 43.63 -3.36 -0.75
C ALA A 226 42.30 -2.60 -0.66
N VAL A 227 41.59 -2.49 -1.79
CA VAL A 227 40.27 -1.85 -1.86
C VAL A 227 39.22 -2.77 -1.24
N HIS A 228 38.45 -2.19 -0.33
CA HIS A 228 37.35 -2.87 0.36
C HIS A 228 36.04 -2.50 -0.31
N GLU A 229 35.27 -3.51 -0.70
CA GLU A 229 33.98 -3.34 -1.36
C GLU A 229 32.86 -4.03 -0.59
N VAL A 230 31.71 -3.36 -0.57
CA VAL A 230 30.44 -3.95 -0.14
C VAL A 230 29.54 -3.99 -1.37
N CYS A 231 29.25 -5.19 -1.85
CA CYS A 231 28.36 -5.42 -2.98
C CYS A 231 27.03 -5.96 -2.45
N TYR A 232 25.91 -5.49 -2.96
CA TYR A 232 24.61 -6.07 -2.66
C TYR A 232 23.99 -6.64 -3.95
N GLN A 233 23.21 -7.70 -3.78
CA GLN A 233 22.37 -8.28 -4.81
C GLN A 233 20.95 -8.32 -4.27
N ASP A 234 20.03 -7.73 -5.01
CA ASP A 234 18.60 -7.83 -4.72
C ASP A 234 18.13 -9.26 -5.01
N VAL A 235 17.67 -9.96 -3.97
CA VAL A 235 17.11 -11.31 -4.09
C VAL A 235 15.65 -11.18 -4.46
N ARG A 236 15.38 -10.60 -5.63
CA ARG A 236 14.07 -10.80 -6.26
C ARG A 236 13.99 -12.28 -6.60
N ASN A 237 12.91 -12.95 -6.21
CA ASN A 237 12.55 -14.22 -6.82
C ASN A 237 12.57 -14.00 -8.34
N ALA A 238 13.57 -14.60 -8.98
CA ALA A 238 14.03 -14.18 -10.30
C ALA A 238 12.98 -14.52 -11.36
N GLU A 239 12.21 -13.52 -11.77
CA GLU A 239 11.65 -13.47 -13.12
C GLU A 239 11.89 -12.14 -13.85
N THR A 240 12.66 -11.20 -13.28
CA THR A 240 13.07 -10.00 -14.03
C THR A 240 14.48 -9.56 -13.67
N GLU A 241 15.40 -9.96 -14.54
CA GLU A 241 16.76 -9.44 -14.63
C GLU A 241 16.68 -7.95 -15.01
N ILE A 242 17.17 -7.07 -14.14
CA ILE A 242 17.44 -5.67 -14.51
C ILE A 242 18.90 -5.41 -14.16
N ASP A 243 19.72 -5.28 -15.19
CA ASP A 243 21.11 -4.86 -15.14
C ASP A 243 21.18 -3.33 -15.01
N PHE A 244 21.88 -2.86 -13.98
CA PHE A 244 22.25 -1.45 -13.83
C PHE A 244 23.76 -1.36 -13.70
N SER A 245 24.43 -1.45 -14.84
CA SER A 245 25.82 -1.04 -14.99
C SER A 245 25.89 0.31 -15.73
N GLN A 246 25.82 1.41 -14.99
CA GLN A 246 26.57 2.67 -15.22
C GLN A 246 25.97 3.82 -14.41
N ALA A 247 26.51 4.04 -13.21
CA ALA A 247 26.58 5.37 -12.63
C ALA A 247 28.05 5.79 -12.71
N HIS A 248 28.43 6.43 -13.83
CA HIS A 248 29.75 7.01 -13.99
C HIS A 248 29.77 8.36 -13.28
N TYR A 249 30.69 8.48 -12.32
CA TYR A 249 31.07 9.73 -11.66
C TYR A 249 31.84 10.58 -12.67
N ASP A 250 31.24 11.64 -13.22
CA ASP A 250 31.99 12.64 -14.00
C ASP A 250 32.47 13.75 -13.06
N GLY A 251 33.71 13.58 -12.61
CA GLY A 251 34.50 14.61 -11.95
C GLY A 251 35.45 15.27 -12.94
N ASN A 252 35.18 16.55 -13.20
CA ASN A 252 36.11 17.63 -13.58
C ASN A 252 36.85 17.57 -14.93
N LYS A 253 36.62 18.60 -15.76
CA LYS A 253 37.61 19.11 -16.71
C LYS A 253 37.59 20.63 -16.69
N ASP A 254 38.61 21.21 -16.06
CA ASP A 254 39.07 22.56 -16.35
C ASP A 254 39.56 22.60 -17.80
N ASP A 255 39.20 23.64 -18.55
CA ASP A 255 40.17 24.42 -19.32
C ASP A 255 39.58 25.77 -19.77
N ARG A 256 40.44 26.79 -19.66
CA ARG A 256 40.21 28.20 -19.97
C ARG A 256 40.31 28.44 -21.47
N ASP A 257 39.52 29.37 -21.98
CA ASP A 257 39.92 30.53 -22.80
C ASP A 257 38.73 31.03 -23.65
N GLY A 258 38.38 32.32 -23.51
CA GLY A 258 37.51 33.06 -24.45
C GLY A 258 38.35 33.95 -25.38
N PRO A 259 37.80 35.02 -25.98
CA PRO A 259 36.52 35.18 -26.68
C PRO A 259 36.69 35.89 -28.06
N SER A 260 35.72 35.78 -28.98
CA SER A 260 35.41 36.72 -30.09
C SER A 260 34.32 36.05 -30.95
N GLY A 261 33.36 36.71 -31.61
CA GLY A 261 33.12 38.12 -31.91
C GLY A 261 31.67 38.28 -32.40
N ARG A 262 31.36 39.51 -32.79
CA ARG A 262 30.06 40.17 -32.81
C ARG A 262 29.45 40.18 -34.22
N SER A 263 28.12 40.33 -34.27
CA SER A 263 27.37 41.20 -35.20
C SER A 263 26.84 40.65 -36.53
N SER A 264 25.54 40.96 -36.75
CA SER A 264 24.93 41.43 -38.01
C SER A 264 24.72 40.41 -39.15
N ASP A 265 23.65 40.40 -39.94
CA ASP A 265 22.45 41.23 -40.13
C ASP A 265 21.51 40.47 -41.10
N GLU A 266 20.19 40.78 -41.03
CA GLU A 266 19.23 40.93 -42.16
C GLU A 266 19.01 39.79 -43.20
N VAL A 267 17.87 39.57 -43.90
CA VAL A 267 16.51 40.13 -44.05
C VAL A 267 15.79 39.26 -45.12
N LEU A 268 14.45 39.12 -45.00
CA LEU A 268 13.40 38.77 -46.01
C LEU A 268 13.58 37.44 -46.82
N GLU A 269 12.55 36.75 -47.31
CA GLU A 269 11.28 37.22 -47.87
C GLU A 269 10.23 36.10 -47.94
N SER A 270 8.98 36.56 -47.99
CA SER A 270 7.70 35.88 -48.15
C SER A 270 7.49 35.19 -49.51
N ARG A 271 6.58 34.19 -49.52
CA ARG A 271 5.55 33.82 -50.53
C ARG A 271 5.32 32.30 -50.40
N THR A 272 4.12 31.73 -50.33
CA THR A 272 2.72 32.14 -50.56
C THR A 272 1.86 31.09 -49.87
#